data_AF-A0A353HA95-F1
#
_entry.id   AF-A0A353HA95-F1
#
_cell.length_a   1.000
_cell.length_b   1.000
_cell.length_c   1.000
_cell.angle_alpha   90.00
_cell.angle_beta   90.00
_cell.angle_gamma   90.00
#
_symmetry.space_group_name_H-M   'P 1'
#
loop_
_entity.id
_entity.type
_entity.pdbx_description
1 polymer ?
#
loop_
_entity_poly.entity_id
_entity_poly.type
_entity_poly.pdbx_seq_one_letter_code
_entity_poly.pdbx_strand_id
1 'polypeptide(L)'
;KKGFKDAMYRTFKYEPLILCNIFHIQLEDTLSHLSIELLNQINSLSQRIMTMIADVYEEGVRQGKFSQGRGMVHADIIWAIFTGLVLWEEAKRKLNPKKDFLKTTLDRAFDIFCRGIK
;
A
#
# COMPACT_ATOMS: atom_id res chain seq x y z
N LYS A 1 17.63 8.84 4.13
CA LYS A 1 16.86 7.70 4.67
C LYS A 1 15.75 7.37 3.67
N LYS A 2 15.70 6.13 3.16
CA LYS A 2 14.63 5.67 2.26
C LYS A 2 13.36 5.47 3.11
N GLY A 3 12.26 6.11 2.74
CA GLY A 3 11.01 6.08 3.51
C GLY A 3 10.16 4.84 3.22
N PHE A 4 9.11 4.61 4.01
CA PHE A 4 8.18 3.48 3.87
C PHE A 4 7.62 3.33 2.44
N LYS A 5 7.16 4.44 1.83
CA LYS A 5 6.75 4.51 0.42
C LYS A 5 7.82 4.00 -0.56
N ASP A 6 9.09 4.36 -0.36
CA ASP A 6 10.16 3.91 -1.26
C ASP A 6 10.47 2.42 -1.10
N ALA A 7 10.19 1.83 0.07
CA ALA A 7 10.31 0.39 0.28
C ALA A 7 9.20 -0.35 -0.48
N MET A 8 7.94 0.07 -0.31
CA MET A 8 6.80 -0.52 -1.05
C MET A 8 6.97 -0.41 -2.57
N TYR A 9 7.37 0.77 -3.07
CA TYR A 9 7.64 0.97 -4.49
C TYR A 9 8.77 0.07 -5.02
N ARG A 10 9.82 -0.16 -4.23
CA ARG A 10 10.90 -1.09 -4.59
C ARG A 10 10.42 -2.52 -4.67
N THR A 11 9.64 -2.98 -3.70
CA THR A 11 9.05 -4.33 -3.73
C THR A 11 8.19 -4.49 -4.98
N PHE A 12 7.38 -3.49 -5.32
CA PHE A 12 6.61 -3.47 -6.57
C PHE A 12 7.49 -3.54 -7.82
N LYS A 13 8.57 -2.76 -7.91
CA LYS A 13 9.47 -2.81 -9.09
C LYS A 13 10.23 -4.14 -9.20
N TYR A 14 10.45 -4.84 -8.08
CA TYR A 14 11.10 -6.14 -8.06
C TYR A 14 10.14 -7.26 -8.51
N GLU A 15 8.92 -7.28 -7.97
CA GLU A 15 7.91 -8.33 -8.24
C GLU A 15 6.54 -7.75 -8.63
N PRO A 16 6.43 -7.07 -9.79
CA PRO A 16 5.22 -6.33 -10.15
C PRO A 16 4.02 -7.25 -10.41
N LEU A 17 4.24 -8.41 -11.04
CA LEU A 17 3.18 -9.37 -11.36
C LEU A 17 2.60 -10.01 -10.09
N ILE A 18 3.47 -10.43 -9.17
CA ILE A 18 3.04 -11.04 -7.90
C ILE A 18 2.20 -10.04 -7.10
N LEU A 19 2.67 -8.80 -6.95
CA LEU A 19 1.93 -7.78 -6.21
C LEU A 19 0.61 -7.40 -6.87
N CYS A 20 0.57 -7.25 -8.19
CA CYS A 20 -0.70 -7.02 -8.88
C CYS A 20 -1.68 -8.16 -8.65
N ASN A 21 -1.23 -9.41 -8.74
CA ASN A 21 -2.10 -10.57 -8.51
C ASN A 21 -2.61 -10.62 -7.08
N ILE A 22 -1.77 -10.31 -6.09
CA ILE A 22 -2.20 -10.20 -4.68
C ILE A 22 -3.25 -9.10 -4.53
N PHE A 23 -3.06 -7.93 -5.16
CA PHE A 23 -4.02 -6.84 -5.07
C PHE A 23 -5.34 -7.16 -5.78
N HIS A 24 -5.30 -7.79 -6.94
CA HIS A 24 -6.50 -8.29 -7.62
C HIS A 24 -7.23 -9.31 -6.74
N ILE A 25 -6.51 -10.27 -6.16
CA ILE A 25 -7.09 -11.22 -5.21
C ILE A 25 -7.74 -10.48 -4.03
N GLN A 26 -7.07 -9.49 -3.42
CA GLN A 26 -7.59 -8.78 -2.26
C GLN A 26 -8.77 -7.86 -2.55
N LEU A 27 -8.89 -7.35 -3.79
CA LEU A 27 -9.85 -6.29 -4.15
C LEU A 27 -10.99 -6.77 -5.06
N GLU A 28 -10.87 -7.95 -5.67
CA GLU A 28 -11.91 -8.56 -6.51
C GLU A 28 -12.54 -9.79 -5.81
N ASP A 29 -13.74 -10.20 -6.25
CA ASP A 29 -14.50 -11.33 -5.69
C ASP A 29 -13.83 -12.71 -5.85
N THR A 30 -12.63 -12.76 -6.44
CA THR A 30 -11.78 -13.95 -6.58
C THR A 30 -11.37 -14.62 -5.26
N LEU A 31 -11.51 -13.95 -4.11
CA LEU A 31 -11.28 -14.56 -2.78
C LEU A 31 -12.14 -15.80 -2.55
N SER A 32 -13.34 -15.83 -3.12
CA SER A 32 -14.28 -16.94 -2.98
C SER A 32 -13.84 -18.24 -3.66
N HIS A 33 -12.80 -18.19 -4.51
CA HIS A 33 -12.29 -19.33 -5.28
C HIS A 33 -10.93 -19.85 -4.79
N LEU A 34 -10.36 -19.27 -3.73
CA LEU A 34 -9.08 -19.71 -3.17
C LEU A 34 -9.27 -20.80 -2.11
N SER A 35 -8.25 -21.64 -1.93
CA SER A 35 -8.23 -22.56 -0.80
C SER A 35 -8.21 -21.77 0.53
N ILE A 36 -8.91 -22.29 1.54
CA ILE A 36 -8.96 -21.68 2.87
C ILE A 36 -7.55 -21.47 3.46
N GLU A 37 -6.63 -22.40 3.19
CA GLU A 37 -5.24 -22.31 3.64
C GLU A 37 -4.52 -21.09 3.05
N LEU A 38 -4.63 -20.88 1.73
CA LEU A 38 -4.00 -19.74 1.07
C LEU A 38 -4.62 -18.41 1.51
N LEU A 39 -5.95 -18.38 1.69
CA LEU A 39 -6.65 -17.21 2.23
C LEU A 39 -6.12 -16.83 3.62
N ASN A 40 -5.94 -17.82 4.51
CA ASN A 40 -5.41 -17.59 5.85
C ASN A 40 -3.97 -17.06 5.82
N GLN A 41 -3.12 -17.56 4.91
CA GLN A 41 -1.75 -17.05 4.75
C GLN A 41 -1.75 -15.60 4.27
N ILE A 42 -2.58 -15.26 3.28
CA ILE A 42 -2.73 -13.89 2.78
C ILE A 42 -3.23 -12.96 3.88
N ASN A 43 -4.24 -13.37 4.64
CA ASN A 43 -4.80 -12.57 5.74
C ASN A 43 -3.78 -12.33 6.86
N SER A 44 -3.04 -13.38 7.27
CA SER A 44 -1.99 -13.28 8.28
C SER A 44 -0.87 -12.32 7.86
N LEU A 45 -0.43 -12.43 6.60
CA LEU A 45 0.59 -11.53 6.06
C LEU A 45 0.08 -10.08 5.98
N SER A 46 -1.15 -9.90 5.50
CA SER A 46 -1.80 -8.58 5.41
C SER A 46 -1.89 -7.94 6.80
N GLN A 47 -2.36 -8.69 7.80
CA GLN A 47 -2.47 -8.22 9.18
C GLN A 47 -1.11 -7.75 9.72
N ARG A 48 -0.04 -8.52 9.51
CA ARG A 48 1.31 -8.13 9.93
C ARG A 48 1.78 -6.85 9.27
N ILE A 49 1.51 -6.68 7.96
CA ILE A 49 1.85 -5.45 7.23
C ILE A 49 1.09 -4.26 7.82
N MET A 50 -0.22 -4.40 8.03
CA MET A 50 -1.05 -3.32 8.58
C MET A 50 -0.60 -2.92 9.99
N THR A 51 -0.29 -3.89 10.86
CA THR A 51 0.25 -3.63 12.20
C THR A 51 1.58 -2.88 12.13
N MET A 52 2.52 -3.29 11.27
CA MET A 52 3.79 -2.57 11.13
C MET A 52 3.59 -1.11 10.68
N ILE A 53 2.64 -0.83 9.80
CA ILE A 53 2.33 0.54 9.37
C ILE A 53 1.72 1.34 10.52
N ALA A 54 0.78 0.74 11.26
CA ALA A 54 0.13 1.35 12.39
C ALA A 54 1.14 1.72 13.49
N ASP A 55 2.05 0.80 13.83
CA ASP A 55 3.10 1.02 14.84
C ASP A 55 4.01 2.20 14.47
N VAL A 56 4.38 2.31 13.19
CA VAL A 56 5.18 3.44 12.68
C VAL A 56 4.42 4.77 12.80
N TYR A 57 3.11 4.75 12.50
CA TYR A 57 2.28 5.94 12.65
C TYR A 57 2.18 6.36 14.13
N GLU A 58 1.86 5.42 15.02
CA GLU A 58 1.71 5.68 16.45
C GLU A 58 3.01 6.16 17.10
N GLU A 59 4.16 5.65 16.66
CA GLU A 59 5.45 6.17 17.08
C GLU A 59 5.66 7.63 16.62
N GLY A 60 5.25 7.97 15.41
CA GLY A 60 5.26 9.36 14.94
C GLY A 60 4.36 10.28 15.77
N VAL A 61 3.20 9.79 16.23
CA VAL A 61 2.32 10.51 17.16
C VAL A 61 3.00 10.72 18.51
N ARG A 62 3.62 9.68 19.09
CA ARG A 62 4.37 9.78 20.37
C ARG A 62 5.51 10.79 20.31
N GLN A 63 6.15 10.92 19.14
CA GLN A 63 7.22 11.88 18.90
C GLN A 63 6.72 13.30 18.57
N GLY A 64 5.41 13.53 18.55
CA GLY A 64 4.82 14.83 18.17
C GLY A 64 5.02 15.19 16.70
N LYS A 65 5.25 14.20 15.83
CA LYS A 65 5.45 14.39 14.38
C LYS A 65 4.16 14.29 13.57
N PHE A 66 3.16 13.56 14.10
CA PHE A 66 1.87 13.34 13.47
C PHE A 66 0.72 13.66 14.43
N SER A 67 -0.43 14.01 13.88
CA SER A 67 -1.67 14.27 14.61
C SER A 67 -2.23 13.02 15.30
N GLN A 68 -2.91 13.21 16.44
CA GLN A 68 -3.56 12.13 17.17
C GLN A 68 -4.55 11.34 16.30
N GLY A 69 -4.57 10.02 16.44
CA GLY A 69 -5.47 9.15 15.69
C GLY A 69 -5.16 7.67 15.91
N ARG A 70 -6.09 6.78 15.54
CA ARG A 70 -5.88 5.33 15.61
C ARG A 70 -4.88 4.90 14.52
N GLY A 71 -3.80 4.21 14.88
CA GLY A 71 -2.76 3.78 13.93
C GLY A 71 -3.31 2.89 12.81
N MET A 72 -4.19 1.96 13.15
CA MET A 72 -4.82 1.05 12.17
C MET A 72 -5.61 1.80 11.08
N VAL A 73 -6.34 2.87 11.44
CA VAL A 73 -7.08 3.68 10.45
C VAL A 73 -6.10 4.32 9.46
N HIS A 74 -4.95 4.79 9.93
CA HIS A 74 -3.93 5.37 9.06
C HIS A 74 -3.21 4.31 8.23
N ALA A 75 -3.02 3.11 8.78
CA ALA A 75 -2.52 1.97 8.02
C ALA A 75 -3.45 1.64 6.85
N ASP A 76 -4.76 1.56 7.08
CA ASP A 76 -5.78 1.31 6.05
C ASP A 76 -5.69 2.37 4.93
N ILE A 77 -5.59 3.65 5.30
CA ILE A 77 -5.47 4.75 4.33
C ILE A 77 -4.16 4.65 3.53
N ILE A 78 -3.02 4.43 4.20
CA ILE A 78 -1.71 4.30 3.55
C ILE A 78 -1.71 3.13 2.57
N TRP A 79 -2.27 1.99 2.99
CA TRP A 79 -2.39 0.81 2.15
C TRP A 79 -3.28 1.08 0.95
N ALA A 80 -4.45 1.69 1.14
CA ALA A 80 -5.38 2.04 0.06
C ALA A 80 -4.76 3.01 -0.96
N ILE A 81 -4.00 4.02 -0.50
CA ILE A 81 -3.26 4.92 -1.39
C ILE A 81 -2.27 4.13 -2.24
N PHE A 82 -1.50 3.23 -1.63
CA PHE A 82 -0.50 2.46 -2.36
C PHE A 82 -1.12 1.49 -3.36
N THR A 83 -2.04 0.63 -2.92
CA THR A 83 -2.65 -0.41 -3.76
C THR A 83 -3.47 0.20 -4.89
N GLY A 84 -4.29 1.20 -4.60
CA GLY A 84 -5.13 1.88 -5.59
C GLY A 84 -4.31 2.57 -6.68
N LEU A 85 -3.20 3.25 -6.31
CA LEU A 85 -2.33 3.90 -7.28
C LEU A 85 -1.54 2.89 -8.11
N VAL A 86 -1.07 1.79 -7.52
CA VAL A 86 -0.41 0.71 -8.26
C VAL A 86 -1.35 0.14 -9.32
N LEU A 87 -2.56 -0.28 -8.93
CA LEU A 87 -3.53 -0.87 -9.85
C LEU A 87 -3.94 0.10 -10.96
N TRP A 88 -4.19 1.36 -10.62
CA TRP A 88 -4.57 2.38 -11.60
C TRP A 88 -3.47 2.66 -12.62
N GLU A 89 -2.23 2.83 -12.17
CA GLU A 89 -1.10 3.09 -13.06
C GLU A 89 -0.77 1.88 -13.94
N GLU A 90 -0.87 0.67 -13.39
CA GLU A 90 -0.72 -0.57 -14.16
C GLU A 90 -1.82 -0.73 -15.22
N ALA A 91 -3.08 -0.42 -14.90
CA ALA A 91 -4.17 -0.42 -15.87
C ALA A 91 -3.90 0.58 -17.02
N LYS A 92 -3.44 1.80 -16.71
CA LYS A 92 -3.04 2.78 -17.74
C LYS A 92 -1.85 2.31 -18.58
N ARG A 93 -0.86 1.66 -17.96
CA ARG A 93 0.33 1.13 -18.63
C ARG A 93 -0.02 -0.01 -19.61
N LYS A 94 -0.98 -0.87 -19.26
CA LYS A 94 -1.50 -1.92 -20.16
C LYS A 94 -2.15 -1.32 -21.42
N LEU A 95 -2.86 -0.20 -21.29
CA LEU A 95 -3.45 0.52 -22.43
C LEU A 95 -2.43 1.32 -23.25
N ASN A 96 -1.41 1.88 -22.59
CA ASN A 96 -0.34 2.61 -23.24
C ASN A 96 0.98 2.43 -22.46
N PRO A 97 1.91 1.59 -22.95
CA PRO A 97 3.17 1.31 -22.27
C PRO A 97 4.07 2.52 -22.01
N LYS A 98 3.86 3.64 -22.71
CA LYS A 98 4.62 4.89 -22.50
C LYS A 98 4.20 5.66 -21.24
N LYS A 99 3.11 5.26 -20.58
CA LYS A 99 2.62 5.87 -19.34
C LYS A 99 3.21 5.14 -18.12
N ASP A 100 4.43 5.50 -17.71
CA ASP A 100 5.03 5.10 -16.43
C ASP A 100 5.11 6.32 -15.50
N PHE A 101 4.04 6.57 -14.74
CA PHE A 101 3.95 7.69 -13.80
C PHE A 101 3.85 7.26 -12.34
N LEU A 102 3.87 5.94 -12.06
CA LEU A 102 3.59 5.39 -10.74
C LEU A 102 4.44 6.03 -9.63
N LYS A 103 5.75 6.18 -9.88
CA LYS A 103 6.65 6.78 -8.88
C LYS A 103 6.22 8.21 -8.56
N THR A 104 6.01 9.02 -9.60
CA THR A 104 5.64 10.43 -9.46
C THR A 104 4.29 10.60 -8.78
N THR A 105 3.31 9.74 -9.12
CA THR A 105 1.98 9.75 -8.50
C THR A 105 2.06 9.35 -7.02
N LEU A 106 2.83 8.30 -6.67
CA LEU A 106 3.08 7.91 -5.28
C LEU A 106 3.81 8.99 -4.49
N ASP A 107 4.85 9.61 -5.08
CA ASP A 107 5.59 10.71 -4.45
C ASP A 107 4.64 11.86 -4.08
N ARG A 108 3.74 12.23 -5.00
CA ARG A 108 2.77 13.30 -4.75
C ARG A 108 1.71 12.91 -3.72
N ALA A 109 1.16 11.70 -3.79
CA ALA A 109 0.12 11.25 -2.86
C ALA A 109 0.64 11.17 -1.42
N PHE A 110 1.82 10.59 -1.21
CA PHE A 110 2.43 10.51 0.12
C PHE A 110 2.86 11.87 0.65
N ASP A 111 3.33 12.78 -0.20
CA ASP A 111 3.60 14.16 0.21
C ASP A 111 2.34 14.88 0.70
N ILE A 112 1.21 14.76 -0.03
CA ILE A 112 -0.07 15.32 0.39
C ILE A 112 -0.52 14.71 1.72
N PHE A 113 -0.50 13.38 1.83
CA PHE A 113 -0.90 12.67 3.04
C PHE A 113 -0.04 13.08 4.24
N CYS A 114 1.30 13.02 4.11
CA CYS A 114 2.23 13.41 5.17
C CYS A 114 2.12 14.88 5.59
N ARG A 115 1.65 15.78 4.71
CA ARG A 115 1.35 17.17 5.09
C ARG A 115 0.01 17.29 5.82
N GLY A 116 -0.97 16.46 5.49
CA GLY A 116 -2.29 16.47 6.13
C GLY A 116 -2.34 15.82 7.52
N ILE A 117 -1.43 14.89 7.82
CA ILE A 117 -1.35 14.21 9.13
C ILE A 117 -0.33 14.83 10.09
N LYS A 118 0.28 15.96 9.74
CA LYS A 118 1.20 16.70 10.62
C LYS A 118 0.44 17.59 11.58
#